data_AF-A0A351FDG5-F1
#
_entry.id   AF-A0A351FDG5-F1
#
_cell.length_a   1.000
_cell.length_b   1.000
_cell.length_c   1.000
_cell.angle_alpha   90.00
_cell.angle_beta   90.00
_cell.angle_gamma   90.00
#
_symmetry.space_group_name_H-M   'P 1'
#
loop_
_entity.id
_entity.type
_entity.pdbx_description
1 polymer ?
#
loop_
_entity_poly.entity_id
_entity_poly.type
_entity_poly.pdbx_seq_one_letter_code
_entity_poly.pdbx_strand_id
1 'polypeptide(L)'
;MNGKVAFLLAGFGLAGTSVYADEPQAIVPEKHLDLMYDHCMDCHNADTRKGKVNLEDLPLEVNTLQHAELWQKVLDVMNSGEMPPENKRQPEKEAKADFLEDLAKTMVLARKKLSDSGGRITMRRLNRREYHNTIESLTGVSLTVDSLPADGGAGSFDTVGASQFISSDQFEQYLELGRTAVDEAFARHASMDRKVLTFRVEPEKTVNVESAKWMKRLEEAHQRFLGWKAGVDKAALAPENQQVLEQIRKKYNVTDLTNSIRLYQNADLLKGTPDAKKFGFKDSNDAEFSFRGGYDRTYAYQKHYAELPLSDRGTYLKLGWGIQRIVISPPA
;
A
#
# COMPACT_ATOMS: atom_id res chain seq x y z
N MET A 1 -82.38 16.75 -5.97
CA MET A 1 -82.04 15.73 -4.95
C MET A 1 -80.59 15.31 -5.20
N ASN A 2 -79.64 15.96 -4.54
CA ASN A 2 -78.21 15.65 -4.66
C ASN A 2 -77.76 14.92 -3.38
N GLY A 3 -77.53 13.61 -3.50
CA GLY A 3 -77.02 12.78 -2.41
C GLY A 3 -75.51 12.92 -2.27
N LYS A 4 -75.05 13.33 -1.09
CA LYS A 4 -73.63 13.34 -0.71
C LYS A 4 -73.26 11.97 -0.14
N VAL A 5 -72.29 11.29 -0.74
CA VAL A 5 -71.66 10.09 -0.17
C VAL A 5 -70.50 10.54 0.70
N ALA A 6 -70.56 10.24 1.99
CA ALA A 6 -69.49 10.47 2.95
C ALA A 6 -68.64 9.19 3.09
N PHE A 7 -67.34 9.28 2.81
CA PHE A 7 -66.37 8.22 3.06
C PHE A 7 -65.91 8.28 4.52
N LEU A 8 -66.21 7.24 5.29
CA LEU A 8 -65.70 7.01 6.64
C LEU A 8 -64.29 6.40 6.55
N LEU A 9 -63.27 7.18 6.95
CA LEU A 9 -61.91 6.68 7.19
C LEU A 9 -61.84 6.12 8.62
N ALA A 10 -61.84 4.79 8.75
CA ALA A 10 -61.52 4.11 10.00
C ALA A 10 -60.00 4.01 10.15
N GLY A 11 -59.43 4.81 11.05
CA GLY A 11 -58.02 4.72 11.43
C GLY A 11 -57.79 3.57 12.41
N PHE A 12 -57.06 2.55 11.98
CA PHE A 12 -56.61 1.45 12.83
C PHE A 12 -55.28 1.88 13.50
N GLY A 13 -55.35 2.34 14.75
CA GLY A 13 -54.16 2.66 15.55
C GLY A 13 -53.53 1.41 16.13
N LEU A 14 -52.44 0.92 15.53
CA LEU A 14 -51.55 -0.05 16.17
C LEU A 14 -50.73 0.65 17.26
N ALA A 15 -51.17 0.54 18.51
CA ALA A 15 -50.33 0.85 19.66
C ALA A 15 -49.39 -0.34 19.90
N GLY A 16 -48.15 -0.24 19.41
CA GLY A 16 -47.08 -1.18 19.74
C GLY A 16 -46.63 -0.95 21.18
N THR A 17 -46.94 -1.87 22.09
CA THR A 17 -46.30 -1.95 23.40
C THR A 17 -44.90 -2.52 23.22
N SER A 18 -43.89 -1.65 23.24
CA SER A 18 -42.50 -2.10 23.36
C SER A 18 -42.31 -2.72 24.73
N VAL A 19 -42.24 -4.05 24.78
CA VAL A 19 -41.74 -4.79 25.95
C VAL A 19 -40.24 -4.59 25.95
N TYR A 20 -39.74 -3.62 26.71
CA TYR A 20 -38.32 -3.59 27.07
C TYR A 20 -38.09 -4.74 28.03
N ALA A 21 -37.36 -5.76 27.59
CA ALA A 21 -36.83 -6.77 28.50
C ALA A 21 -35.87 -6.07 29.48
N ASP A 22 -36.02 -6.35 30.77
CA ASP A 22 -35.12 -5.83 31.80
C ASP A 22 -33.68 -6.27 31.48
N GLU A 23 -32.71 -5.37 31.62
CA GLU A 23 -31.32 -5.70 31.32
C GLU A 23 -30.84 -6.82 32.26
N PRO A 24 -30.18 -7.86 31.74
CA PRO A 24 -29.71 -8.97 32.55
C PRO A 24 -28.72 -8.46 33.61
N GLN A 25 -29.08 -8.62 34.89
CA GLN A 25 -28.26 -8.18 36.01
C GLN A 25 -27.20 -9.24 36.36
N ALA A 26 -25.96 -8.81 36.56
CA ALA A 26 -24.88 -9.68 37.01
C ALA A 26 -24.99 -9.88 38.53
N ILE A 27 -25.83 -10.81 38.95
CA ILE A 27 -26.09 -11.15 40.36
C ILE A 27 -25.69 -12.60 40.61
N VAL A 28 -24.94 -12.84 41.68
CA VAL A 28 -24.69 -14.21 42.18
C VAL A 28 -25.99 -14.74 42.79
N PRO A 29 -26.54 -15.88 42.34
CA PRO A 29 -27.82 -16.38 42.83
C PRO A 29 -27.86 -16.60 44.35
N GLU A 30 -28.92 -16.13 45.01
CA GLU A 30 -29.09 -16.24 46.47
C GLU A 30 -29.10 -17.69 46.99
N LYS A 31 -29.41 -18.68 46.14
CA LYS A 31 -29.36 -20.11 46.50
C LYS A 31 -27.98 -20.57 47.01
N HIS A 32 -26.92 -19.80 46.75
CA HIS A 32 -25.55 -20.10 47.16
C HIS A 32 -25.15 -19.51 48.51
N LEU A 33 -26.02 -18.70 49.15
CA LEU A 33 -25.72 -18.04 50.41
C LEU A 33 -25.41 -19.02 51.53
N ASP A 34 -26.16 -20.13 51.63
CA ASP A 34 -25.91 -21.16 52.65
C ASP A 34 -24.53 -21.80 52.47
N LEU A 35 -24.13 -22.09 51.23
CA LEU A 35 -22.79 -22.61 50.92
C LEU A 35 -21.71 -21.61 51.32
N MET A 36 -21.90 -20.31 51.03
CA MET A 36 -20.96 -19.27 51.45
C MET A 36 -20.88 -19.14 52.97
N TYR A 37 -22.01 -19.24 53.66
CA TYR A 37 -22.07 -19.15 55.11
C TYR A 37 -21.32 -20.31 55.77
N ASP A 38 -21.58 -21.54 55.32
CA ASP A 38 -21.01 -22.78 55.89
C ASP A 38 -19.51 -22.97 55.59
N HIS A 39 -19.02 -22.43 54.47
CA HIS A 39 -17.68 -22.74 53.97
C HIS A 39 -16.73 -21.54 53.88
N CYS A 40 -17.23 -20.30 53.89
CA CYS A 40 -16.42 -19.09 53.72
C CYS A 40 -16.41 -18.20 54.96
N MET A 41 -17.56 -18.02 55.62
CA MET A 41 -17.74 -16.98 56.64
C MET A 41 -17.01 -17.24 57.95
N ASP A 42 -16.59 -18.47 58.23
CA ASP A 42 -15.74 -18.78 59.40
C ASP A 42 -14.37 -18.08 59.38
N CYS A 43 -13.87 -17.73 58.19
CA CYS A 43 -12.52 -17.16 58.01
C CYS A 43 -12.53 -15.81 57.31
N HIS A 44 -13.51 -15.55 56.44
CA HIS A 44 -13.58 -14.36 55.59
C HIS A 44 -14.72 -13.42 55.99
N ASN A 45 -15.00 -13.29 57.29
CA ASN A 45 -15.95 -12.33 57.84
C ASN A 45 -15.27 -11.01 58.27
N ALA A 46 -16.08 -10.05 58.74
CA ALA A 46 -15.63 -8.73 59.15
C ALA A 46 -14.64 -8.77 60.34
N ASP A 47 -14.69 -9.79 61.18
CA ASP A 47 -13.83 -9.91 62.38
C ASP A 47 -12.49 -10.59 62.09
N THR A 48 -12.49 -11.69 61.32
CA THR A 48 -11.34 -12.56 61.09
C THR A 48 -10.50 -12.12 59.90
N ARG A 49 -11.16 -11.70 58.80
CA ARG A 49 -10.54 -11.18 57.56
C ARG A 49 -9.31 -11.95 57.09
N LYS A 50 -9.35 -13.29 57.11
CA LYS A 50 -8.20 -14.10 56.73
C LYS A 50 -7.77 -13.79 55.30
N GLY A 51 -6.47 -13.58 55.09
CA GLY A 51 -5.95 -13.16 53.78
C GLY A 51 -6.31 -11.73 53.37
N LYS A 52 -6.73 -10.86 54.31
CA LYS A 52 -7.23 -9.51 54.06
C LYS A 52 -8.49 -9.46 53.20
N VAL A 53 -9.30 -10.52 53.22
CA VAL A 53 -10.56 -10.64 52.47
C VAL A 53 -11.73 -10.65 53.44
N ASN A 54 -12.69 -9.76 53.21
CA ASN A 54 -14.01 -9.78 53.86
C ASN A 54 -15.07 -10.05 52.80
N LEU A 55 -15.80 -11.17 52.94
CA LEU A 55 -16.90 -11.56 52.07
C LEU A 55 -18.27 -11.22 52.68
N GLU A 56 -18.33 -10.85 53.96
CA GLU A 56 -19.57 -10.45 54.63
C GLU A 56 -20.15 -9.16 54.03
N ASP A 57 -19.28 -8.21 53.69
CA ASP A 57 -19.65 -6.93 53.05
C ASP A 57 -19.70 -7.02 51.51
N LEU A 58 -19.45 -8.20 50.91
CA LEU A 58 -19.40 -8.34 49.45
C LEU A 58 -20.82 -8.52 48.89
N PRO A 59 -21.36 -7.54 48.13
CA PRO A 59 -22.69 -7.68 47.53
C PRO A 59 -22.72 -8.79 46.47
N LEU A 60 -23.86 -9.47 46.37
CA LEU A 60 -24.13 -10.45 45.31
C LEU A 60 -24.19 -9.80 43.92
N GLU A 61 -24.57 -8.51 43.84
CA GLU A 61 -24.55 -7.75 42.59
C GLU A 61 -23.12 -7.31 42.23
N VAL A 62 -22.64 -7.74 41.06
CA VAL A 62 -21.31 -7.42 40.54
C VAL A 62 -21.41 -6.20 39.61
N ASN A 63 -21.46 -5.02 40.21
CA ASN A 63 -21.67 -3.74 39.51
C ASN A 63 -20.47 -2.78 39.56
N THR A 64 -19.36 -3.15 40.20
CA THR A 64 -18.10 -2.39 40.21
C THR A 64 -16.92 -3.27 39.84
N LEU A 65 -15.81 -2.67 39.38
CA LEU A 65 -14.56 -3.39 39.12
C LEU A 65 -14.01 -4.05 40.39
N GLN A 66 -14.13 -3.40 41.53
CA GLN A 66 -13.68 -3.92 42.82
C GLN A 66 -14.47 -5.17 43.23
N HIS A 67 -15.80 -5.15 43.07
CA HIS A 67 -16.64 -6.34 43.31
C HIS A 67 -16.29 -7.47 42.35
N ALA A 68 -16.10 -7.15 41.05
CA ALA A 68 -15.72 -8.13 40.04
C ALA A 68 -14.37 -8.78 40.32
N GLU A 69 -13.37 -8.00 40.73
CA GLU A 69 -12.06 -8.53 41.13
C GLU A 69 -12.15 -9.48 42.31
N LEU A 70 -12.97 -9.15 43.32
CA LEU A 70 -13.11 -9.98 44.51
C LEU A 70 -13.87 -11.28 44.21
N TRP A 71 -14.97 -11.22 43.45
CA TRP A 71 -15.69 -12.40 42.99
C TRP A 71 -14.87 -13.28 42.05
N GLN A 72 -14.04 -12.68 41.19
CA GLN A 72 -13.11 -13.44 40.35
C GLN A 72 -12.09 -14.20 41.20
N LYS A 73 -11.54 -13.59 42.26
CA LYS A 73 -10.64 -14.29 43.18
C LYS A 73 -11.33 -15.46 43.87
N VAL A 74 -12.58 -15.30 44.29
CA VAL A 74 -13.39 -16.40 44.87
C VAL A 74 -13.54 -17.54 43.87
N LEU A 75 -13.89 -17.22 42.62
CA LEU A 75 -14.00 -18.20 41.53
C LEU A 75 -12.67 -18.95 41.34
N ASP A 76 -11.55 -18.23 41.28
CA ASP A 76 -10.22 -18.79 41.03
C ASP A 76 -9.77 -19.75 42.14
N VAL A 77 -9.85 -19.33 43.42
CA VAL A 77 -9.39 -20.15 44.57
C VAL A 77 -10.30 -21.35 44.84
N MET A 78 -11.59 -21.25 44.52
CA MET A 78 -12.51 -22.39 44.60
C MET A 78 -12.26 -23.37 43.47
N ASN A 79 -11.98 -22.88 42.26
CA ASN A 79 -11.71 -23.72 41.09
C ASN A 79 -10.34 -24.42 41.19
N SER A 80 -9.32 -23.77 41.76
CA SER A 80 -8.00 -24.37 42.03
C SER A 80 -8.01 -25.36 43.19
N GLY A 81 -9.06 -25.33 44.03
CA GLY A 81 -9.16 -26.16 45.23
C GLY A 81 -8.33 -25.68 46.40
N GLU A 82 -7.79 -24.46 46.34
CA GLU A 82 -7.10 -23.82 47.47
C GLU A 82 -8.05 -23.48 48.62
N MET A 83 -9.31 -23.20 48.30
CA MET A 83 -10.37 -22.94 49.28
C MET A 83 -11.54 -23.93 49.15
N PRO A 84 -12.13 -24.35 50.29
CA PRO A 84 -11.59 -24.22 51.65
C PRO A 84 -10.28 -25.03 51.82
N PRO A 85 -9.40 -24.70 52.79
CA PRO A 85 -8.17 -25.47 53.04
C PRO A 85 -8.47 -26.93 53.42
N GLU A 86 -7.54 -27.86 53.18
CA GLU A 86 -7.75 -29.30 53.41
C GLU A 86 -8.22 -29.65 54.83
N ASN A 87 -7.84 -28.86 55.83
CA ASN A 87 -8.21 -29.05 57.23
C ASN A 87 -9.58 -28.43 57.61
N LYS A 88 -10.33 -27.92 56.64
CA LYS A 88 -11.67 -27.33 56.83
C LYS A 88 -12.72 -28.14 56.09
N ARG A 89 -13.98 -27.93 56.47
CA ARG A 89 -15.13 -28.61 55.87
C ARG A 89 -15.22 -28.25 54.39
N GLN A 90 -15.04 -29.25 53.53
CA GLN A 90 -15.18 -29.10 52.09
C GLN A 90 -16.66 -29.10 51.70
N PRO A 91 -17.08 -28.30 50.69
CA PRO A 91 -18.40 -28.41 50.12
C PRO A 91 -18.58 -29.74 49.39
N GLU A 92 -19.83 -30.18 49.27
CA GLU A 92 -20.21 -31.32 48.46
C GLU A 92 -19.93 -31.02 46.96
N LYS A 93 -19.61 -32.06 46.18
CA LYS A 93 -19.05 -31.86 44.82
C LYS A 93 -20.07 -31.23 43.88
N GLU A 94 -21.32 -31.65 43.95
CA GLU A 94 -22.41 -31.11 43.12
C GLU A 94 -22.69 -29.66 43.51
N ALA A 95 -22.82 -29.36 44.80
CA ALA A 95 -23.01 -27.99 45.29
C ALA A 95 -21.85 -27.04 44.89
N LYS A 96 -20.60 -27.51 44.96
CA LYS A 96 -19.43 -26.75 44.50
C LYS A 96 -19.49 -26.48 43.00
N ALA A 97 -19.84 -27.48 42.19
CA ALA A 97 -19.91 -27.33 40.74
C ALA A 97 -21.02 -26.35 40.32
N ASP A 98 -22.20 -26.46 40.94
CA ASP A 98 -23.34 -25.56 40.70
C ASP A 98 -22.99 -24.10 41.06
N PHE A 99 -22.30 -23.88 42.18
CA PHE A 99 -21.80 -22.55 42.56
C PHE A 99 -20.79 -21.99 41.54
N LEU A 100 -19.80 -22.79 41.13
CA LEU A 100 -18.78 -22.36 40.17
C LEU A 100 -19.39 -22.03 38.80
N GLU A 101 -20.36 -22.81 38.34
CA GLU A 101 -21.03 -22.59 37.06
C GLU A 101 -21.81 -21.26 37.06
N ASP A 102 -22.61 -21.02 38.10
CA ASP A 102 -23.38 -19.78 38.21
C ASP A 102 -22.49 -18.56 38.41
N LEU A 103 -21.47 -18.67 39.26
CA LEU A 103 -20.50 -17.59 39.45
C LEU A 103 -19.78 -17.25 38.14
N ALA A 104 -19.36 -18.25 37.37
CA ALA A 104 -18.74 -18.02 36.06
C ALA A 104 -19.67 -17.29 35.09
N LYS A 105 -20.95 -17.68 35.01
CA LYS A 105 -21.96 -16.98 34.19
C LYS A 105 -22.14 -15.53 34.63
N THR A 106 -22.23 -15.29 35.94
CA THR A 106 -22.32 -13.95 36.51
C THR A 106 -21.09 -13.11 36.17
N MET A 107 -19.89 -13.68 36.23
CA MET A 107 -18.65 -12.98 35.86
C MET A 107 -18.57 -12.62 34.37
N VAL A 108 -19.12 -13.46 33.48
CA VAL A 108 -19.25 -13.13 32.04
C VAL A 108 -20.18 -11.93 31.83
N LEU A 109 -21.34 -11.91 32.51
CA LEU A 109 -22.28 -10.79 32.46
C LEU A 109 -21.66 -9.51 33.04
N ALA A 110 -20.98 -9.61 34.19
CA ALA A 110 -20.28 -8.50 34.83
C ALA A 110 -19.20 -7.93 33.90
N ARG A 111 -18.38 -8.78 33.27
CA ARG A 111 -17.38 -8.34 32.28
C ARG A 111 -18.05 -7.60 31.12
N LYS A 112 -19.15 -8.09 30.58
CA LYS A 112 -19.86 -7.42 29.48
C LYS A 112 -20.33 -6.03 29.89
N LYS A 113 -20.93 -5.89 31.08
CA LYS A 113 -21.45 -4.63 31.61
C LYS A 113 -20.35 -3.64 32.00
N LEU A 114 -19.28 -4.12 32.63
CA LEU A 114 -18.17 -3.30 33.12
C LEU A 114 -17.14 -2.97 32.03
N SER A 115 -17.08 -3.77 30.95
CA SER A 115 -16.25 -3.49 29.77
C SER A 115 -16.90 -2.51 28.80
N ASP A 116 -18.19 -2.24 28.94
CA ASP A 116 -18.86 -1.23 28.14
C ASP A 116 -18.30 0.13 28.56
N SER A 117 -17.66 0.87 27.64
CA SER A 117 -16.94 2.11 27.97
C SER A 117 -17.88 3.28 28.36
N GLY A 118 -19.15 2.98 28.65
CA GLY A 118 -20.20 3.96 28.87
C GLY A 118 -20.42 4.89 27.68
N GLY A 119 -20.14 4.41 26.46
CA GLY A 119 -20.20 5.24 25.24
C GLY A 119 -19.05 6.24 25.08
N ARG A 120 -17.97 6.14 25.88
CA ARG A 120 -16.76 6.95 25.68
C ARG A 120 -15.97 6.38 24.50
N ILE A 121 -16.19 6.96 23.32
CA ILE A 121 -15.38 6.70 22.13
C ILE A 121 -14.02 7.39 22.32
N THR A 122 -12.93 6.64 22.29
CA THR A 122 -11.59 7.22 22.19
C THR A 122 -11.50 7.97 20.86
N MET A 123 -11.25 9.28 20.91
CA MET A 123 -10.95 10.07 19.71
C MET A 123 -9.79 9.40 18.97
N ARG A 124 -10.03 9.00 17.73
CA ARG A 124 -9.04 8.35 16.87
C ARG A 124 -8.79 9.21 15.65
N ARG A 125 -7.56 9.23 15.15
CA ARG A 125 -7.28 9.78 13.82
C ARG A 125 -7.82 8.84 12.73
N LEU A 126 -8.00 9.37 11.51
CA LEU A 126 -8.12 8.51 10.33
C LEU A 126 -6.82 7.72 10.16
N ASN A 127 -6.93 6.44 9.86
CA ASN A 127 -5.77 5.62 9.53
C ASN A 127 -5.23 5.97 8.12
N ARG A 128 -4.03 5.52 7.75
CA ARG A 128 -3.40 5.87 6.46
C ARG A 128 -4.33 5.58 5.28
N ARG A 129 -4.92 4.38 5.27
CA ARG A 129 -5.86 3.94 4.24
C ARG A 129 -7.12 4.80 4.21
N GLU A 130 -7.70 5.08 5.37
CA GLU A 130 -8.90 5.91 5.52
C GLU A 130 -8.65 7.34 5.05
N TYR A 131 -7.52 7.94 5.42
CA TYR A 131 -7.17 9.29 5.01
C TYR A 131 -6.95 9.38 3.50
N HIS A 132 -6.19 8.43 2.92
CA HIS A 132 -6.00 8.32 1.47
C HIS A 132 -7.34 8.33 0.72
N ASN A 133 -8.23 7.40 1.09
CA ASN A 133 -9.51 7.22 0.41
C ASN A 133 -10.44 8.43 0.62
N THR A 134 -10.38 9.07 1.79
CA THR A 134 -11.19 10.26 2.08
C THR A 134 -10.75 11.44 1.23
N ILE A 135 -9.45 11.72 1.15
CA ILE A 135 -8.92 12.80 0.32
C ILE A 135 -9.21 12.57 -1.16
N GLU A 136 -9.00 11.35 -1.65
CA GLU A 136 -9.30 11.01 -3.03
C GLU A 136 -10.79 11.15 -3.33
N SER A 137 -11.67 10.70 -2.43
CA SER A 137 -13.11 10.84 -2.60
C SER A 137 -13.59 12.30 -2.57
N LEU A 138 -12.97 13.16 -1.76
CA LEU A 138 -13.39 14.56 -1.63
C LEU A 138 -12.83 15.45 -2.74
N THR A 139 -11.61 15.16 -3.20
CA THR A 139 -10.86 16.06 -4.10
C THR A 139 -10.63 15.48 -5.50
N GLY A 140 -10.79 14.17 -5.69
CA GLY A 140 -10.39 13.45 -6.90
C GLY A 140 -8.87 13.30 -7.06
N VAL A 141 -8.08 13.68 -6.04
CA VAL A 141 -6.62 13.59 -6.05
C VAL A 141 -6.18 12.40 -5.20
N SER A 142 -5.49 11.44 -5.84
CA SER A 142 -4.79 10.37 -5.13
C SER A 142 -3.39 10.86 -4.73
N LEU A 143 -3.07 10.74 -3.44
CA LEU A 143 -1.80 11.16 -2.83
C LEU A 143 -1.10 9.97 -2.19
N THR A 144 0.24 9.97 -2.20
CA THR A 144 0.99 9.02 -1.37
C THR A 144 0.93 9.45 0.09
N VAL A 145 0.36 8.61 0.95
CA VAL A 145 0.19 8.89 2.40
C VAL A 145 1.29 8.29 3.26
N ASP A 146 2.47 8.01 2.66
CA ASP A 146 3.48 7.20 3.32
C ASP A 146 4.23 7.89 4.45
N SER A 147 4.21 9.22 4.44
CA SER A 147 4.72 10.08 5.50
C SER A 147 3.92 9.95 6.80
N LEU A 148 2.65 9.55 6.74
CA LEU A 148 1.80 9.43 7.91
C LEU A 148 2.23 8.25 8.81
N PRO A 149 1.96 8.30 10.12
CA PRO A 149 2.31 7.23 11.05
C PRO A 149 1.69 5.90 10.69
N ALA A 150 2.43 4.81 10.90
CA ALA A 150 1.88 3.47 10.79
C ALA A 150 0.70 3.28 11.76
N ASP A 151 -0.31 2.54 11.32
CA ASP A 151 -1.55 2.30 12.08
C ASP A 151 -1.48 1.06 12.97
N GLY A 152 -0.31 0.42 13.04
CA GLY A 152 -0.08 -0.80 13.81
C GLY A 152 0.04 -0.53 15.31
N GLY A 153 -0.88 -1.10 16.09
CA GLY A 153 -0.86 -1.15 17.55
C GLY A 153 -0.99 -2.58 18.06
N ALA A 154 -1.11 -2.74 19.39
CA ALA A 154 -1.16 -4.03 20.09
C ALA A 154 -2.42 -4.91 19.81
N GLY A 155 -3.20 -4.60 18.78
CA GLY A 155 -4.42 -5.33 18.39
C GLY A 155 -4.37 -5.84 16.95
N SER A 156 -5.30 -6.73 16.59
CA SER A 156 -5.32 -7.41 15.29
C SER A 156 -5.76 -6.55 14.09
N PHE A 157 -6.24 -5.32 14.32
CA PHE A 157 -6.79 -4.45 13.27
C PHE A 157 -6.20 -3.04 13.29
N ASP A 158 -6.12 -2.42 12.12
CA ASP A 158 -5.63 -1.06 11.89
C ASP A 158 -6.68 0.03 12.19
N THR A 159 -7.81 -0.32 12.81
CA THR A 159 -8.91 0.56 13.21
C THR A 159 -9.06 0.68 14.73
N VAL A 160 -8.14 0.08 15.51
CA VAL A 160 -8.18 0.12 16.97
C VAL A 160 -7.88 1.55 17.45
N GLY A 161 -8.93 2.28 17.84
CA GLY A 161 -8.83 3.69 18.25
C GLY A 161 -7.89 3.94 19.44
N ALA A 162 -7.74 2.95 20.34
CA ALA A 162 -6.83 3.02 21.47
C ALA A 162 -5.34 3.02 21.09
N SER A 163 -4.98 2.72 19.83
CA SER A 163 -3.62 2.83 19.31
C SER A 163 -3.46 3.94 18.26
N GLN A 164 -4.52 4.73 18.02
CA GLN A 164 -4.58 5.77 17.00
C GLN A 164 -4.58 7.17 17.62
N PHE A 165 -3.63 7.42 18.51
CA PHE A 165 -3.40 8.76 19.06
C PHE A 165 -2.85 9.69 17.98
N ILE A 166 -3.11 10.99 18.14
CA ILE A 166 -2.58 12.06 17.29
C ILE A 166 -1.62 12.93 18.09
N SER A 167 -0.39 13.08 17.60
CA SER A 167 0.57 14.07 18.12
C SER A 167 0.51 15.38 17.34
N SER A 168 1.12 16.44 17.86
CA SER A 168 1.19 17.74 17.15
C SER A 168 1.88 17.62 15.80
N ASP A 169 2.96 16.84 15.71
CA ASP A 169 3.69 16.61 14.46
C ASP A 169 2.82 15.87 13.43
N GLN A 170 2.06 14.88 13.88
CA GLN A 170 1.15 14.14 13.03
C GLN A 170 0.03 15.05 12.51
N PHE A 171 -0.49 15.96 13.32
CA PHE A 171 -1.47 16.93 12.85
C PHE A 171 -0.95 17.78 11.68
N GLU A 172 0.28 18.27 11.78
CA GLU A 172 0.92 19.05 10.69
C GLU A 172 1.10 18.21 9.42
N GLN A 173 1.50 16.94 9.52
CA GLN A 173 1.62 16.04 8.36
C GLN A 173 0.29 15.82 7.65
N TYR A 174 -0.81 15.63 8.39
CA TYR A 174 -2.15 15.49 7.81
C TYR A 174 -2.60 16.81 7.17
N LEU A 175 -2.25 17.96 7.74
CA LEU A 175 -2.58 19.26 7.18
C LEU A 175 -1.79 19.55 5.89
N GLU A 176 -0.50 19.21 5.86
CA GLU A 176 0.36 19.37 4.69
C GLU A 176 -0.13 18.54 3.49
N LEU A 177 -0.45 17.26 3.72
CA LEU A 177 -1.04 16.41 2.69
C LEU A 177 -2.40 16.95 2.22
N GLY A 178 -3.23 17.43 3.14
CA GLY A 178 -4.51 18.03 2.81
C GLY A 178 -4.38 19.27 1.93
N ARG A 179 -3.41 20.14 2.22
CA ARG A 179 -3.10 21.32 1.39
C ARG A 179 -2.62 20.92 0.01
N THR A 180 -1.72 19.95 -0.07
CA THR A 180 -1.22 19.44 -1.36
C THR A 180 -2.36 18.87 -2.21
N ALA A 181 -3.31 18.14 -1.61
CA ALA A 181 -4.48 17.62 -2.31
C ALA A 181 -5.34 18.75 -2.90
N VAL A 182 -5.58 19.79 -2.09
CA VAL A 182 -6.40 20.94 -2.48
C VAL A 182 -5.74 21.75 -3.58
N ASP A 183 -4.43 22.01 -3.47
CA ASP A 183 -3.67 22.74 -4.49
C ASP A 183 -3.67 21.99 -5.83
N GLU A 184 -3.43 20.68 -5.82
CA GLU A 184 -3.50 19.82 -7.00
C GLU A 184 -4.92 19.79 -7.58
N ALA A 185 -5.95 19.71 -6.75
CA ALA A 185 -7.35 19.73 -7.19
C ALA A 185 -7.69 21.06 -7.89
N PHE A 186 -7.28 22.21 -7.33
CA PHE A 186 -7.46 23.51 -7.97
C PHE A 186 -6.67 23.64 -9.27
N ALA A 187 -5.42 23.15 -9.30
CA ALA A 187 -4.61 23.15 -10.51
C ALA A 187 -5.26 22.32 -11.64
N ARG A 188 -5.79 21.13 -11.31
CA ARG A 188 -6.57 20.30 -12.24
C ARG A 188 -7.81 21.03 -12.72
N HIS A 189 -8.57 21.62 -11.81
CA HIS A 189 -9.78 22.37 -12.14
C HIS A 189 -9.49 23.53 -13.08
N ALA A 190 -8.49 24.36 -12.78
CA ALA A 190 -8.05 25.46 -13.63
C ALA A 190 -7.56 25.00 -15.01
N SER A 191 -7.06 23.77 -15.12
CA SER A 191 -6.65 23.18 -16.39
C SER A 191 -7.81 22.63 -17.23
N MET A 192 -9.01 22.42 -16.65
CA MET A 192 -10.15 21.85 -17.38
C MET A 192 -10.65 22.76 -18.51
N ASP A 193 -10.52 24.08 -18.35
CA ASP A 193 -10.90 25.05 -19.40
C ASP A 193 -9.89 25.10 -20.56
N ARG A 194 -8.72 24.43 -20.44
CA ARG A 194 -7.81 24.31 -21.57
C ARG A 194 -8.44 23.38 -22.60
N LYS A 195 -8.63 23.89 -23.81
CA LYS A 195 -9.03 23.09 -24.97
C LYS A 195 -8.09 21.89 -25.10
N VAL A 196 -8.64 20.69 -24.94
CA VAL A 196 -7.92 19.45 -25.18
C VAL A 196 -7.48 19.42 -26.65
N LEU A 197 -6.18 19.48 -26.89
CA LEU A 197 -5.63 19.30 -28.23
C LEU A 197 -5.62 17.81 -28.53
N THR A 198 -6.56 17.37 -29.36
CA THR A 198 -6.57 16.00 -29.87
C THR A 198 -5.72 15.95 -31.13
N PHE A 199 -4.57 15.29 -31.05
CA PHE A 199 -3.75 14.98 -32.22
C PHE A 199 -4.06 13.56 -32.67
N ARG A 200 -4.61 13.42 -33.88
CA ARG A 200 -4.75 12.13 -34.53
C ARG A 200 -3.59 11.94 -35.48
N VAL A 201 -2.78 10.93 -35.22
CA VAL A 201 -1.66 10.54 -36.07
C VAL A 201 -1.94 9.14 -36.57
N GLU A 202 -1.97 8.97 -37.89
CA GLU A 202 -2.01 7.65 -38.54
C GLU A 202 -0.56 7.19 -38.73
N PRO A 203 -0.03 6.32 -37.86
CA PRO A 203 1.41 6.03 -37.82
C PRO A 203 1.94 5.41 -39.11
N GLU A 204 1.12 4.61 -39.79
CA GLU A 204 1.43 3.97 -41.07
C GLU A 204 1.63 4.98 -42.21
N LYS A 205 1.04 6.18 -42.10
CA LYS A 205 1.18 7.27 -43.08
C LYS A 205 2.24 8.31 -42.69
N THR A 206 2.75 8.25 -41.46
CA THR A 206 3.61 9.29 -40.89
C THR A 206 4.88 8.67 -40.31
N VAL A 207 4.81 8.16 -39.08
CA VAL A 207 5.95 7.66 -38.31
C VAL A 207 6.65 6.49 -39.02
N ASN A 208 5.90 5.56 -39.61
CA ASN A 208 6.47 4.41 -40.29
C ASN A 208 7.15 4.81 -41.60
N VAL A 209 6.57 5.75 -42.34
CA VAL A 209 7.17 6.30 -43.57
C VAL A 209 8.50 6.98 -43.25
N GLU A 210 8.54 7.82 -42.21
CA GLU A 210 9.77 8.47 -41.78
C GLU A 210 10.80 7.49 -41.20
N SER A 211 10.35 6.45 -40.48
CA SER A 211 11.22 5.38 -40.00
C SER A 211 11.86 4.62 -41.16
N ALA A 212 11.10 4.26 -42.20
CA ALA A 212 11.62 3.59 -43.38
C ALA A 212 12.66 4.46 -44.13
N LYS A 213 12.38 5.76 -44.30
CA LYS A 213 13.36 6.71 -44.86
C LYS A 213 14.62 6.82 -44.00
N TRP A 214 14.48 6.81 -42.67
CA TRP A 214 15.61 6.85 -41.76
C TRP A 214 16.45 5.57 -41.85
N MET A 215 15.84 4.39 -41.86
CA MET A 215 16.54 3.12 -42.04
C MET A 215 17.34 3.09 -43.34
N LYS A 216 16.73 3.55 -44.45
CA LYS A 216 17.45 3.66 -45.74
C LYS A 216 18.68 4.57 -45.64
N ARG A 217 18.56 5.72 -44.96
CA ARG A 217 19.70 6.63 -44.72
C ARG A 217 20.81 5.98 -43.87
N LEU A 218 20.44 5.20 -42.86
CA LEU A 218 21.40 4.45 -42.05
C LEU A 218 22.14 3.41 -42.88
N GLU A 219 21.44 2.70 -43.76
CA GLU A 219 22.04 1.70 -44.64
C GLU A 219 22.99 2.32 -45.67
N GLU A 220 22.58 3.42 -46.30
CA GLU A 220 23.46 4.19 -47.19
C GLU A 220 24.70 4.73 -46.46
N ALA A 221 24.54 5.25 -45.24
CA ALA A 221 25.65 5.70 -44.41
C ALA A 221 26.58 4.53 -44.03
N HIS A 222 26.02 3.35 -43.72
CA HIS A 222 26.80 2.16 -43.41
C HIS A 222 27.64 1.70 -44.61
N GLN A 223 27.10 1.73 -45.83
CA GLN A 223 27.87 1.40 -47.03
C GLN A 223 29.06 2.36 -47.22
N ARG A 224 28.86 3.66 -47.01
CA ARG A 224 29.95 4.65 -47.03
C ARG A 224 30.98 4.39 -45.94
N PHE A 225 30.53 4.03 -44.73
CA PHE A 225 31.40 3.66 -43.61
C PHE A 225 32.25 2.44 -43.94
N LEU A 226 31.68 1.38 -44.52
CA LEU A 226 32.43 0.18 -44.91
C LEU A 226 33.55 0.50 -45.91
N GLY A 227 33.27 1.35 -46.90
CA GLY A 227 34.28 1.81 -47.85
C GLY A 227 35.41 2.59 -47.18
N TRP A 228 35.09 3.48 -46.25
CA TRP A 228 36.08 4.23 -45.48
C TRP A 228 36.89 3.31 -44.56
N LYS A 229 36.20 2.45 -43.80
CA LYS A 229 36.76 1.48 -42.87
C LYS A 229 37.77 0.55 -43.55
N ALA A 230 37.48 0.07 -44.75
CA ALA A 230 38.42 -0.77 -45.50
C ALA A 230 39.77 -0.06 -45.75
N GLY A 231 39.74 1.26 -46.01
CA GLY A 231 40.97 2.05 -46.17
C GLY A 231 41.69 2.30 -44.85
N VAL A 232 40.96 2.53 -43.75
CA VAL A 232 41.53 2.64 -42.40
C VAL A 232 42.18 1.32 -41.98
N ASP A 233 41.50 0.19 -42.20
CA ASP A 233 42.02 -1.15 -41.87
C ASP A 233 43.29 -1.45 -42.67
N LYS A 234 43.32 -1.08 -43.96
CA LYS A 234 44.53 -1.17 -44.78
C LYS A 234 45.67 -0.29 -44.24
N ALA A 235 45.38 0.94 -43.82
CA ALA A 235 46.38 1.82 -43.22
C ALA A 235 46.90 1.28 -41.88
N ALA A 236 46.03 0.67 -41.07
CA ALA A 236 46.41 0.07 -39.79
C ALA A 236 47.36 -1.13 -39.93
N LEU A 237 47.33 -1.84 -41.07
CA LEU A 237 48.26 -2.93 -41.37
C LEU A 237 49.64 -2.44 -41.87
N ALA A 238 49.78 -1.16 -42.23
CA ALA A 238 51.02 -0.63 -42.78
C ALA A 238 52.09 -0.49 -41.68
N PRO A 239 53.35 -0.92 -41.92
CA PRO A 239 54.41 -0.90 -40.92
C PRO A 239 54.74 0.51 -40.43
N GLU A 240 54.57 1.55 -41.28
CA GLU A 240 54.79 2.94 -40.89
C GLU A 240 53.85 3.45 -39.77
N ASN A 241 52.70 2.80 -39.56
CA ASN A 241 51.71 3.22 -38.58
C ASN A 241 51.83 2.51 -37.22
N GLN A 242 52.78 1.57 -37.07
CA GLN A 242 52.93 0.79 -35.83
C GLN A 242 53.19 1.65 -34.60
N GLN A 243 53.99 2.72 -34.71
CA GLN A 243 54.28 3.62 -33.60
C GLN A 243 53.02 4.39 -33.15
N VAL A 244 52.22 4.87 -34.10
CA VAL A 244 50.96 5.58 -33.83
C VAL A 244 49.95 4.64 -33.17
N LEU A 245 49.82 3.40 -33.68
CA LEU A 245 48.94 2.38 -33.08
C LEU A 245 49.33 2.07 -31.64
N GLU A 246 50.63 1.98 -31.34
CA GLU A 246 51.11 1.76 -29.97
C GLU A 246 50.81 2.94 -29.04
N GLN A 247 50.90 4.18 -29.54
CA GLN A 247 50.48 5.36 -28.78
C GLN A 247 48.97 5.32 -28.49
N ILE A 248 48.14 4.91 -29.44
CA ILE A 248 46.70 4.76 -29.25
C ILE A 248 46.41 3.68 -28.20
N ARG A 249 47.08 2.52 -28.27
CA ARG A 249 46.95 1.43 -27.28
C ARG A 249 47.24 1.92 -25.86
N LYS A 250 48.36 2.63 -25.69
CA LYS A 250 48.74 3.21 -24.39
C LYS A 250 47.77 4.27 -23.91
N LYS A 251 47.37 5.20 -24.77
CA LYS A 251 46.46 6.31 -24.43
C LYS A 251 45.11 5.81 -23.92
N TYR A 252 44.57 4.74 -24.51
CA TYR A 252 43.25 4.22 -24.17
C TYR A 252 43.28 2.92 -23.36
N ASN A 253 44.47 2.44 -22.96
CA ASN A 253 44.67 1.19 -22.23
C ASN A 253 43.98 -0.02 -22.90
N VAL A 254 44.21 -0.21 -24.20
CA VAL A 254 43.65 -1.30 -25.00
C VAL A 254 44.77 -2.12 -25.66
N THR A 255 44.64 -3.45 -25.62
CA THR A 255 45.63 -4.38 -26.16
C THR A 255 45.40 -4.66 -27.65
N ASP A 256 44.14 -4.86 -28.04
CA ASP A 256 43.72 -5.10 -29.41
C ASP A 256 42.98 -3.88 -29.98
N LEU A 257 43.40 -3.44 -31.17
CA LEU A 257 42.77 -2.36 -31.92
C LEU A 257 41.92 -2.87 -33.09
N THR A 258 41.90 -4.18 -33.33
CA THR A 258 41.08 -4.80 -34.38
C THR A 258 39.61 -4.50 -34.14
N ASN A 259 38.94 -3.89 -35.12
CA ASN A 259 37.56 -3.43 -35.03
C ASN A 259 37.25 -2.55 -33.79
N SER A 260 38.28 -1.90 -33.21
CA SER A 260 38.14 -1.08 -32.02
C SER A 260 37.62 0.31 -32.35
N ILE A 261 36.71 0.83 -31.52
CA ILE A 261 36.22 2.22 -31.63
C ILE A 261 37.37 3.22 -31.60
N ARG A 262 38.42 2.91 -30.82
CA ARG A 262 39.57 3.79 -30.64
C ARG A 262 40.45 3.85 -31.88
N LEU A 263 40.47 2.81 -32.70
CA LEU A 263 41.16 2.83 -33.99
C LEU A 263 40.48 3.84 -34.91
N TYR A 264 39.18 3.68 -35.15
CA TYR A 264 38.45 4.51 -36.11
C TYR A 264 38.33 5.97 -35.66
N GLN A 265 38.12 6.23 -34.36
CA GLN A 265 38.13 7.61 -33.84
C GLN A 265 39.45 8.35 -34.02
N ASN A 266 40.57 7.62 -34.14
CA ASN A 266 41.91 8.18 -34.29
C ASN A 266 42.50 7.89 -35.68
N ALA A 267 41.66 7.53 -36.67
CA ALA A 267 42.10 7.13 -38.00
C ALA A 267 42.90 8.22 -38.72
N ASP A 268 42.58 9.50 -38.46
CA ASP A 268 43.29 10.66 -39.03
C ASP A 268 44.77 10.77 -38.59
N LEU A 269 45.17 10.06 -37.53
CA LEU A 269 46.58 10.00 -37.11
C LEU A 269 47.41 9.01 -37.94
N LEU A 270 46.77 8.09 -38.65
CA LEU A 270 47.44 7.06 -39.44
C LEU A 270 47.76 7.62 -40.82
N LYS A 271 49.00 7.38 -41.28
CA LYS A 271 49.42 7.73 -42.62
C LYS A 271 48.75 6.83 -43.64
N GLY A 272 48.20 7.43 -44.71
CA GLY A 272 47.50 6.70 -45.77
C GLY A 272 46.02 6.43 -45.50
N THR A 273 45.49 6.91 -44.37
CA THR A 273 44.04 6.88 -44.10
C THR A 273 43.27 7.73 -45.12
N PRO A 274 42.18 7.20 -45.71
CA PRO A 274 41.29 8.02 -46.51
C PRO A 274 40.55 9.05 -45.65
N ASP A 275 40.48 10.29 -46.13
CA ASP A 275 39.70 11.35 -45.48
C ASP A 275 38.22 10.97 -45.41
N ALA A 276 37.67 10.90 -44.20
CA ALA A 276 36.28 10.57 -43.92
C ALA A 276 35.28 11.50 -44.64
N LYS A 277 35.68 12.76 -44.92
CA LYS A 277 34.86 13.73 -45.66
C LYS A 277 34.57 13.29 -47.10
N LYS A 278 35.49 12.53 -47.71
CA LYS A 278 35.27 11.96 -49.06
C LYS A 278 34.19 10.89 -49.08
N PHE A 279 33.86 10.33 -47.91
CA PHE A 279 32.79 9.34 -47.71
C PHE A 279 31.52 9.99 -47.14
N GLY A 280 31.44 11.33 -47.09
CA GLY A 280 30.26 12.06 -46.64
C GLY A 280 30.11 12.17 -45.12
N PHE A 281 31.18 11.93 -44.36
CA PHE A 281 31.22 12.15 -42.90
C PHE A 281 31.86 13.50 -42.57
N LYS A 282 31.61 14.04 -41.37
CA LYS A 282 32.26 15.29 -40.92
C LYS A 282 33.74 15.07 -40.61
N ASP A 283 34.04 13.94 -39.98
CA ASP A 283 35.36 13.49 -39.55
C ASP A 283 35.35 11.98 -39.25
N SER A 284 36.49 11.42 -38.85
CA SER A 284 36.63 10.00 -38.52
C SER A 284 35.77 9.55 -37.33
N ASN A 285 35.48 10.46 -36.40
CA ASN A 285 34.65 10.15 -35.24
C ASN A 285 33.15 10.11 -35.62
N ASP A 286 32.70 11.01 -36.50
CA ASP A 286 31.36 10.98 -37.11
C ASP A 286 31.15 9.71 -37.94
N ALA A 287 32.17 9.30 -38.72
CA ALA A 287 32.15 8.04 -39.45
C ALA A 287 31.94 6.84 -38.52
N GLU A 288 32.73 6.73 -37.44
CA GLU A 288 32.60 5.64 -36.46
C GLU A 288 31.27 5.67 -35.70
N PHE A 289 30.78 6.86 -35.33
CA PHE A 289 29.50 6.99 -34.64
C PHE A 289 28.31 6.63 -35.54
N SER A 290 28.40 6.92 -36.84
CA SER A 290 27.40 6.51 -37.83
C SER A 290 27.18 5.01 -37.87
N PHE A 291 28.23 4.22 -37.59
CA PHE A 291 28.13 2.77 -37.47
C PHE A 291 27.63 2.33 -36.09
N ARG A 292 28.36 2.59 -35.00
CA ARG A 292 28.01 2.02 -33.68
C ARG A 292 26.73 2.60 -33.07
N GLY A 293 26.56 3.92 -33.13
CA GLY A 293 25.37 4.58 -32.61
C GLY A 293 24.19 4.51 -33.58
N GLY A 294 24.51 4.67 -34.87
CA GLY A 294 23.54 4.63 -35.97
C GLY A 294 23.18 3.21 -36.37
N TYR A 295 23.94 2.63 -37.30
CA TYR A 295 23.58 1.37 -37.96
C TYR A 295 23.48 0.17 -36.99
N ASP A 296 24.56 -0.18 -36.30
CA ASP A 296 24.65 -1.41 -35.46
C ASP A 296 23.53 -1.49 -34.41
N ARG A 297 23.27 -0.39 -33.71
CA ARG A 297 22.26 -0.34 -32.65
C ARG A 297 20.87 0.06 -33.16
N THR A 298 20.75 1.17 -33.88
CA THR A 298 19.45 1.78 -34.18
C THR A 298 18.77 1.11 -35.37
N TYR A 299 19.53 0.68 -36.38
CA TYR A 299 18.95 0.02 -37.55
C TYR A 299 18.33 -1.33 -37.17
N ALA A 300 19.04 -2.18 -36.43
CA ALA A 300 18.52 -3.47 -35.97
C ALA A 300 17.21 -3.32 -35.18
N TYR A 301 17.16 -2.34 -34.28
CA TYR A 301 15.95 -2.01 -33.51
C TYR A 301 14.79 -1.60 -34.41
N GLN A 302 15.00 -0.68 -35.35
CA GLN A 302 13.91 -0.24 -36.25
C GLN A 302 13.48 -1.34 -37.22
N LYS A 303 14.44 -2.11 -37.74
CA LYS A 303 14.20 -3.23 -38.65
C LYS A 303 13.30 -4.27 -38.02
N HIS A 304 13.55 -4.65 -36.76
CA HIS A 304 12.70 -5.57 -36.02
C HIS A 304 11.22 -5.16 -36.06
N TYR A 305 10.92 -3.90 -35.72
CA TYR A 305 9.53 -3.41 -35.72
C TYR A 305 8.92 -3.25 -37.12
N ALA A 306 9.74 -2.98 -38.13
CA ALA A 306 9.28 -2.88 -39.51
C ALA A 306 8.87 -4.25 -40.09
N GLU A 307 9.54 -5.32 -39.66
CA GLU A 307 9.30 -6.70 -40.12
C GLU A 307 8.15 -7.41 -39.39
N LEU A 308 7.64 -6.84 -38.30
CA LEU A 308 6.49 -7.39 -37.60
C LEU A 308 5.22 -7.35 -38.49
N PRO A 309 4.29 -8.30 -38.35
CA PRO A 309 3.05 -8.34 -39.14
C PRO A 309 2.26 -7.03 -39.08
N LEU A 310 1.49 -6.67 -40.11
CA LEU A 310 0.59 -5.49 -40.08
C LEU A 310 1.29 -4.13 -39.86
N SER A 311 2.62 -4.05 -39.97
CA SER A 311 3.38 -2.80 -39.85
C SER A 311 3.05 -1.78 -40.97
N ASP A 312 2.41 -2.23 -42.04
CA ASP A 312 1.89 -1.43 -43.15
C ASP A 312 0.55 -0.73 -42.85
N ARG A 313 -0.18 -1.19 -41.82
CA ARG A 313 -1.53 -0.69 -41.47
C ARG A 313 -1.65 -0.17 -40.04
N GLY A 314 -0.55 -0.16 -39.29
CA GLY A 314 -0.52 0.33 -37.92
C GLY A 314 0.90 0.51 -37.41
N THR A 315 1.06 0.66 -36.09
CA THR A 315 2.39 0.72 -35.47
C THR A 315 2.41 -0.13 -34.21
N TYR A 316 3.63 -0.44 -33.80
CA TYR A 316 3.90 -1.19 -32.59
C TYR A 316 4.29 -0.23 -31.47
N LEU A 317 3.99 -0.63 -30.24
CA LEU A 317 4.54 0.05 -29.07
C LEU A 317 6.04 -0.20 -29.02
N LYS A 318 6.80 0.90 -29.10
CA LYS A 318 8.26 0.91 -29.09
C LYS A 318 8.72 1.43 -27.74
N LEU A 319 9.84 0.92 -27.26
CA LEU A 319 10.52 1.50 -26.10
C LEU A 319 10.94 2.94 -26.45
N GLY A 320 10.41 3.89 -25.70
CA GLY A 320 10.78 5.30 -25.75
C GLY A 320 11.81 5.65 -24.69
N TRP A 321 12.41 6.83 -24.80
CA TRP A 321 13.17 7.43 -23.71
C TRP A 321 12.21 8.10 -22.72
N GLY A 322 12.34 7.76 -21.43
CA GLY A 322 11.52 8.35 -20.36
C GLY A 322 10.23 7.58 -20.04
N ILE A 323 9.45 8.12 -19.10
CA ILE A 323 8.18 7.54 -18.65
C ILE A 323 7.06 7.95 -19.62
N GLN A 324 6.40 6.96 -20.21
CA GLN A 324 5.21 7.17 -21.05
C GLN A 324 4.01 6.46 -20.44
N ARG A 325 2.87 7.15 -20.35
CA ARG A 325 1.59 6.56 -19.92
C ARG A 325 0.75 6.27 -21.15
N ILE A 326 0.36 5.01 -21.33
CA ILE A 326 -0.55 4.57 -22.37
C ILE A 326 -1.82 4.07 -21.69
N VAL A 327 -2.96 4.68 -22.02
CA VAL A 327 -4.28 4.22 -21.58
C VAL A 327 -4.92 3.50 -22.75
N ILE A 328 -5.09 2.18 -22.62
CA ILE A 328 -5.76 1.36 -23.63
C ILE A 328 -7.21 1.20 -23.17
N SER A 329 -8.11 1.96 -23.79
CA SER A 329 -9.54 1.75 -23.57
C SER A 329 -10.01 0.55 -24.39
N PRO A 330 -10.86 -0.33 -23.84
CA PRO A 330 -11.46 -1.42 -24.61
C PRO A 330 -12.27 -0.85 -25.79
N PRO A 331 -12.33 -1.54 -26.94
CA PRO A 331 -13.16 -1.12 -28.06
C PRO A 331 -14.63 -1.09 -27.63
N ALA A 332 -15.33 -0.02 -28.04
CA ALA A 332 -16.75 0.21 -27.76
C ALA A 332 -17.65 -0.77 -28.51
#